data_AF-A0AA86J2Q5-F1
#
_entry.id   AF-A0AA86J2Q5-F1
#
_cell.length_a   1.000
_cell.length_b   1.000
_cell.length_c   1.000
_cell.angle_alpha   90.00
_cell.angle_beta   90.00
_cell.angle_gamma   90.00
#
_symmetry.space_group_name_H-M   'P 1'
#
loop_
_entity.id
_entity.type
_entity.pdbx_description
1 polymer ?
#
loop_
_entity_poly.entity_id
_entity_poly.type
_entity_poly.pdbx_seq_one_letter_code
_entity_poly.pdbx_strand_id
1 'polypeptide(L)'
;MIVKKLILKKHLSSGGLAEFLLVRKEGAYEAALFINGKLISGPPKPQALNPPTDDLTHWMGNRPSVGLTRGEAERILEEIDFENAVLAHRTRREWER
;
A
#
# COMPACT_ATOMS: atom_id res chain seq x y z
N MET A 1 1.68 -13.87 4.85
CA MET A 1 1.83 -12.40 4.86
C MET A 1 2.42 -11.99 6.20
N ILE A 2 3.45 -11.14 6.22
CA ILE A 2 4.06 -10.62 7.45
C ILE A 2 3.92 -9.10 7.45
N VAL A 3 3.33 -8.53 8.50
CA VAL A 3 3.20 -7.07 8.64
C VAL A 3 4.53 -6.49 9.10
N LYS A 4 5.02 -5.44 8.41
CA LYS A 4 6.25 -4.74 8.76
C LYS A 4 5.98 -3.44 9.51
N LYS A 5 5.18 -2.54 8.94
CA LYS A 5 4.79 -1.27 9.58
C LYS A 5 3.51 -0.69 8.99
N LEU A 6 2.88 0.20 9.74
CA LEU A 6 1.83 1.09 9.26
C LEU A 6 2.44 2.23 8.44
N ILE A 7 1.92 2.50 7.24
CA ILE A 7 2.37 3.59 6.37
C ILE A 7 1.54 4.86 6.62
N LEU A 8 0.21 4.72 6.55
CA LEU A 8 -0.74 5.81 6.78
C LEU A 8 -2.09 5.31 7.31
N LYS A 9 -2.78 6.21 8.01
CA LYS A 9 -4.18 6.05 8.44
C LYS A 9 -5.03 7.11 7.76
N LYS A 10 -6.21 6.72 7.31
CA LYS A 10 -7.19 7.62 6.67
C LYS A 10 -8.56 7.40 7.28
N HIS A 11 -9.17 8.48 7.78
CA HIS A 11 -10.57 8.47 8.17
C HIS A 11 -11.44 8.52 6.91
N LEU A 12 -12.38 7.60 6.80
CA LEU A 12 -13.31 7.51 5.69
C LEU A 12 -14.54 8.38 5.98
N SER A 13 -15.14 8.93 4.92
CA SER A 13 -16.41 9.68 5.03
C SER A 13 -17.55 8.84 5.62
N SER A 14 -17.46 7.51 5.52
CA SER A 14 -18.37 6.56 6.15
C SER A 14 -18.17 6.40 7.67
N GLY A 15 -17.20 7.10 8.27
CA GLY A 15 -16.84 6.99 9.69
C GLY A 15 -15.89 5.84 10.03
N GLY A 16 -15.49 5.04 9.03
CA GLY A 16 -14.50 3.97 9.20
C GLY A 16 -13.06 4.48 9.20
N LEU A 17 -12.14 3.65 9.70
CA LEU A 17 -10.70 3.89 9.63
C LEU A 17 -10.07 2.94 8.60
N ALA A 18 -9.44 3.51 7.57
CA ALA A 18 -8.59 2.78 6.64
C ALA A 18 -7.13 2.85 7.08
N GLU A 19 -6.47 1.71 7.16
CA GLU A 19 -5.06 1.56 7.52
C GLU A 19 -4.33 0.88 6.37
N PHE A 20 -3.25 1.51 5.91
CA PHE A 20 -2.40 0.99 4.85
C PHE A 20 -1.11 0.52 5.48
N LEU A 21 -0.88 -0.79 5.44
CA LEU A 21 0.27 -1.42 6.06
C LEU A 21 1.22 -1.94 5.00
N LEU A 22 2.51 -1.70 5.23
CA LEU A 22 3.55 -2.37 4.48
C LEU A 22 3.64 -3.82 4.95
N VAL A 23 3.49 -4.76 4.04
CA VAL A 23 3.54 -6.19 4.31
C VAL A 23 4.54 -6.87 3.39
N ARG A 24 5.14 -7.96 3.86
CA ARG A 24 5.89 -8.89 3.01
C ARG A 24 4.97 -10.05 2.61
N LYS A 25 4.80 -10.27 1.30
CA LYS A 25 3.99 -11.33 0.72
C LYS A 25 4.71 -11.89 -0.51
N GLU A 26 4.75 -13.22 -0.61
CA GLU A 26 5.36 -13.93 -1.76
C GLU A 26 6.77 -13.43 -2.13
N GLY A 27 7.56 -13.10 -1.11
CA GLY A 27 8.93 -12.65 -1.27
C GLY A 27 9.10 -11.14 -1.41
N ALA A 28 8.09 -10.40 -1.89
CA ALA A 28 8.14 -8.95 -2.10
C ALA A 28 7.43 -8.14 -1.01
N TYR A 29 7.68 -6.83 -0.98
CA TYR A 29 6.92 -5.87 -0.19
C TYR A 29 5.76 -5.29 -0.99
N GLU A 30 4.61 -5.20 -0.34
CA GLU A 30 3.34 -4.72 -0.89
C GLU A 30 2.62 -3.86 0.17
N ALA A 31 1.61 -3.10 -0.24
CA ALA A 31 0.65 -2.48 0.68
C ALA A 31 -0.61 -3.34 0.84
N ALA A 32 -0.97 -3.59 2.09
CA ALA A 32 -2.25 -4.18 2.46
C ALA A 32 -3.19 -3.11 3.01
N LEU A 33 -4.46 -3.15 2.58
CA LEU A 33 -5.53 -2.29 3.09
C LEU A 33 -6.28 -3.00 4.20
N PHE A 34 -6.44 -2.34 5.35
CA PHE A 34 -7.37 -2.76 6.39
C PHE A 34 -8.43 -1.67 6.59
N ILE A 35 -9.69 -2.06 6.74
CA ILE A 35 -10.76 -1.14 7.12
C ILE A 35 -11.39 -1.64 8.42
N ASN A 36 -11.36 -0.82 9.46
CA ASN A 36 -11.83 -1.18 10.80
C ASN A 36 -11.19 -2.50 11.29
N GLY A 37 -9.89 -2.67 11.07
CA GLY A 37 -9.13 -3.87 11.43
C GLY A 37 -9.36 -5.10 10.54
N LYS A 38 -10.19 -5.03 9.50
CA LYS A 38 -10.41 -6.13 8.56
C LYS A 38 -9.60 -5.95 7.28
N LEU A 39 -8.83 -6.96 6.90
CA LEU A 39 -8.08 -6.98 5.65
C LEU A 39 -9.04 -6.92 4.46
N ILE A 40 -8.78 -5.99 3.54
CA ILE A 40 -9.51 -5.81 2.29
C ILE A 40 -8.63 -6.31 1.15
N SER A 41 -9.17 -7.19 0.32
CA SER A 41 -8.48 -7.65 -0.89
C SER A 41 -8.35 -6.53 -1.91
N GLY A 42 -7.30 -6.58 -2.74
CA GLY A 42 -7.05 -5.54 -3.71
C GLY A 42 -5.67 -5.61 -4.34
N PRO A 43 -5.32 -4.61 -5.16
CA PRO A 43 -3.99 -4.50 -5.76
C PRO A 43 -2.90 -4.33 -4.68
N PRO A 44 -1.66 -4.78 -4.95
CA PRO A 44 -0.55 -4.72 -3.99
C PRO A 44 0.03 -3.31 -3.80
N LYS A 45 -0.42 -2.35 -4.60
CA LYS A 45 -0.03 -0.94 -4.56
C LYS A 45 -1.20 -0.06 -5.03
N PRO A 46 -1.24 1.23 -4.65
CA PRO A 46 -2.21 2.17 -5.17
C PRO A 46 -2.27 2.14 -6.71
N GLN A 47 -3.48 2.19 -7.25
CA GLN A 47 -3.74 2.24 -8.69
C GLN A 47 -4.26 3.63 -9.05
N ALA A 48 -3.88 4.14 -10.21
CA ALA A 48 -4.40 5.42 -10.69
C ALA A 48 -5.92 5.35 -10.92
N LEU A 49 -6.63 6.41 -10.53
CA LEU A 49 -7.99 6.69 -10.98
C LEU A 49 -7.93 7.28 -12.39
N ASN A 50 -8.76 6.77 -13.30
CA ASN A 50 -8.87 7.30 -14.65
C ASN A 50 -10.35 7.48 -15.05
N PRO A 51 -10.85 8.72 -15.16
CA PRO A 51 -10.17 9.98 -14.82
C PRO A 51 -9.97 10.14 -13.30
N PRO A 52 -9.05 11.00 -12.84
CA PRO A 52 -9.04 11.45 -11.44
C PRO A 52 -10.33 12.21 -11.12
N THR A 53 -10.77 12.16 -9.86
CA THR A 53 -12.03 12.78 -9.40
C THR A 53 -11.76 13.65 -8.18
N ASP A 54 -12.10 14.94 -8.27
CA ASP A 54 -11.82 15.92 -7.22
C ASP A 54 -10.34 15.88 -6.80
N ASP A 55 -10.07 15.65 -5.51
CA ASP A 55 -8.72 15.49 -4.95
C ASP A 55 -8.18 14.06 -5.02
N LEU A 56 -9.00 13.10 -5.46
CA LEU A 56 -8.65 11.68 -5.50
C LEU A 56 -8.05 11.32 -6.86
N THR A 57 -6.81 10.84 -6.82
CA THR A 57 -6.03 10.48 -8.01
C THR A 57 -5.71 9.00 -8.09
N HIS A 58 -5.82 8.29 -6.96
CA HIS A 58 -5.53 6.87 -6.87
C HIS A 58 -6.59 6.16 -6.02
N TRP A 59 -6.58 4.84 -6.06
CA TRP A 59 -7.44 3.99 -5.25
C TRP A 59 -6.69 2.74 -4.79
N MET A 60 -7.17 2.12 -3.71
CA MET A 60 -6.73 0.80 -3.27
C MET A 60 -7.89 0.04 -2.64
N GLY A 61 -7.82 -1.30 -2.66
CA GLY A 61 -8.91 -2.16 -2.22
C GLY A 61 -9.95 -2.39 -3.31
N ASN A 62 -10.57 -3.58 -3.30
CA ASN A 62 -11.54 -4.00 -4.30
C ASN A 62 -12.97 -3.63 -3.89
N ARG A 63 -13.51 -4.26 -2.84
CA ARG A 63 -14.84 -3.98 -2.28
C ARG A 63 -14.84 -4.16 -0.77
N PRO A 64 -14.89 -3.08 0.02
CA PRO A 64 -14.88 -1.66 -0.40
C PRO A 64 -13.55 -1.21 -1.02
N SER A 65 -13.57 -0.12 -1.79
CA SER A 65 -12.38 0.57 -2.29
C SER A 65 -12.19 1.90 -1.54
N VAL A 66 -10.96 2.34 -1.38
CA VAL A 66 -10.58 3.59 -0.72
C VAL A 66 -9.85 4.47 -1.71
N GLY A 67 -10.39 5.66 -1.93
CA GLY A 67 -9.75 6.70 -2.73
C GLY A 67 -8.59 7.36 -1.97
N LEU A 68 -7.54 7.68 -2.71
CA LEU A 68 -6.30 8.27 -2.25
C LEU A 68 -6.03 9.57 -3.01
N THR A 69 -5.61 10.59 -2.27
CA THR A 69 -4.98 11.77 -2.84
C THR A 69 -3.62 11.40 -3.42
N ARG A 70 -3.06 12.30 -4.23
CA ARG A 70 -1.73 12.07 -4.83
C ARG A 70 -0.66 11.81 -3.77
N GLY A 71 -0.57 12.68 -2.76
CA GLY A 71 0.45 12.56 -1.70
C GLY A 71 0.30 11.31 -0.84
N GLU A 72 -0.93 10.84 -0.59
CA GLU A 72 -1.15 9.56 0.10
C GLU A 72 -0.67 8.37 -0.74
N ALA A 73 -0.96 8.39 -2.04
CA ALA A 73 -0.53 7.33 -2.95
C ALA A 73 1.00 7.29 -3.12
N GLU A 74 1.63 8.45 -3.32
CA GLU A 74 3.08 8.60 -3.43
C GLU A 74 3.78 8.07 -2.18
N ARG A 75 3.30 8.44 -0.98
CA ARG A 75 3.85 7.93 0.29
C ARG A 75 3.80 6.40 0.39
N ILE A 76 2.73 5.77 -0.08
CA ILE A 76 2.64 4.30 -0.08
C ILE A 76 3.63 3.70 -1.09
N LEU A 77 3.70 4.26 -2.29
CA LEU A 77 4.58 3.78 -3.36
C LEU A 77 6.05 3.89 -2.96
N GLU A 78 6.47 5.03 -2.42
CA GLU A 78 7.85 5.26 -1.95
C GLU A 78 8.29 4.22 -0.92
N GLU A 79 7.42 3.88 0.04
CA GLU A 79 7.71 2.89 1.07
C GLU A 79 7.81 1.46 0.51
N ILE A 80 6.96 1.10 -0.44
CA ILE A 80 7.03 -0.18 -1.15
C ILE A 80 8.33 -0.27 -1.96
N ASP A 81 8.63 0.76 -2.74
CA ASP A 81 9.76 0.78 -3.65
C ASP A 81 11.08 0.80 -2.89
N PHE A 82 11.18 1.58 -1.81
CA PHE A 82 12.35 1.60 -0.93
C PHE A 82 12.64 0.22 -0.35
N GLU A 83 11.62 -0.45 0.19
CA GLU A 83 11.79 -1.73 0.88
C GLU A 83 12.08 -2.88 -0.10
N ASN A 84 11.48 -2.84 -1.29
CA ASN A 84 11.84 -3.76 -2.37
C ASN A 84 13.25 -3.51 -2.90
N ALA A 85 13.71 -2.26 -2.98
CA ALA A 85 15.10 -1.95 -3.37
C ALA A 85 16.11 -2.48 -2.33
N VAL A 86 15.82 -2.30 -1.03
CA VAL A 86 16.63 -2.86 0.05
C VAL A 86 16.66 -4.38 -0.02
N LEU A 87 15.51 -5.02 -0.27
CA LEU A 87 15.41 -6.47 -0.43
C LEU A 87 16.26 -6.95 -1.61
N ALA A 88 16.13 -6.34 -2.79
CA ALA A 88 16.89 -6.70 -3.98
C ALA A 88 18.40 -6.57 -3.75
N HIS A 89 18.82 -5.51 -3.06
CA HIS A 89 20.24 -5.31 -2.73
C HIS A 89 20.79 -6.41 -1.80
N ARG A 90 20.01 -6.83 -0.80
CA ARG A 90 20.40 -7.91 0.13
C ARG A 90 20.53 -9.25 -0.59
N THR A 91 19.52 -9.60 -1.39
CA THR A 91 19.54 -10.84 -2.17
C THR A 91 20.77 -10.88 -3.07
N ARG A 92 21.08 -9.81 -3.81
CA ARG A 92 22.27 -9.77 -4.67
C ARG A 92 23.58 -10.06 -3.92
N ARG A 93 23.76 -9.48 -2.73
CA ARG A 93 24.95 -9.72 -1.88
C ARG A 93 25.05 -11.14 -1.33
N GLU A 94 23.93 -11.87 -1.25
CA GLU A 94 23.93 -13.27 -0.82
C GLU A 94 24.37 -14.19 -1.98
N TRP A 95 24.06 -13.84 -3.23
CA TRP A 95 24.51 -14.59 -4.42
C TRP A 95 25.99 -14.38 -4.77
N GLU A 96 26.58 -13.26 -4.36
CA GLU A 96 28.00 -12.94 -4.58
C GLU A 96 28.94 -13.58 -3.53
N ARG A 97 28.40 -14.34 -2.57
CA ARG A 97 29.13 -14.97 -1.46
C ARG A 97 29.22 -16.48 -1.65
#